data_AF-A0A662EFG9-F1
#
_entry.id   AF-A0A662EFG9-F1
#
_cell.length_a   1.000
_cell.length_b   1.000
_cell.length_c   1.000
_cell.angle_alpha   90.00
_cell.angle_beta   90.00
_cell.angle_gamma   90.00
#
_symmetry.space_group_name_H-M   'P 1'
#
loop_
_entity.id
_entity.type
_entity.pdbx_description
1 polymer ?
#
loop_
_entity_poly.entity_id
_entity_poly.type
_entity_poly.pdbx_seq_one_letter_code
_entity_poly.pdbx_strand_id
1 'polypeptide(L)' 'MNCKPCGIINVNGYFDSLLTFFNVAVTEGFMKQEHKNMLLNDVSPEGILEQLYNYKAPVIEKWAGAKPRI' A
#
# COMPACT_ATOMS: atom_id res chain seq x y z
N MET A 1 6.34 -12.12 -8.92
CA MET A 1 5.56 -10.91 -8.62
C MET A 1 4.55 -11.31 -7.54
N ASN A 2 4.71 -10.89 -6.29
CA ASN A 2 3.76 -11.27 -5.24
C ASN A 2 2.60 -10.27 -5.23
N CYS A 3 1.47 -10.66 -5.80
CA CYS A 3 0.23 -9.87 -5.80
C CYS A 3 -0.62 -10.09 -4.53
N LYS A 4 0.01 -10.50 -3.41
CA LYS A 4 -0.70 -10.72 -2.16
C LYS A 4 -0.89 -9.36 -1.48
N PRO A 5 -2.12 -8.98 -1.08
CA PRO A 5 -2.30 -7.78 -0.28
C PRO A 5 -1.61 -7.92 1.07
N CYS A 6 -1.03 -6.81 1.53
CA CYS A 6 -0.49 -6.68 2.88
C CYS A 6 -1.40 -5.75 3.67
N GLY A 7 -1.88 -6.22 4.82
CA GLY A 7 -2.73 -5.44 5.73
C GLY A 7 -2.08 -5.30 7.10
N ILE A 8 -2.26 -4.13 7.73
CA ILE A 8 -1.84 -3.85 9.11
C ILE A 8 -3.08 -3.63 9.98
N ILE A 9 -3.14 -4.27 11.14
CA ILE A 9 -4.17 -3.99 12.14
C ILE A 9 -3.63 -2.95 13.12
N ASN A 10 -4.18 -1.75 13.07
CA ASN A 10 -3.80 -0.62 13.92
C ASN A 10 -4.58 -0.61 15.24
N VAL A 11 -4.17 -1.47 16.16
CA VAL A 11 -4.79 -1.55 17.50
C VAL A 11 -4.34 -0.35 18.34
N ASN A 12 -5.31 0.44 18.83
CA ASN A 12 -5.09 1.58 19.73
C ASN A 12 -4.02 2.58 19.24
N GLY A 13 -3.93 2.79 17.93
CA GLY A 13 -3.00 3.74 17.33
C GLY A 13 -1.52 3.32 17.33
N TYR A 14 -1.21 2.05 17.61
CA TYR A 14 0.18 1.57 17.65
C TYR A 14 0.97 1.85 16.36
N PHE A 15 0.30 1.79 15.20
CA PHE A 15 0.91 2.02 13.89
C PHE A 15 0.67 3.44 13.34
N ASP A 16 0.08 4.37 14.12
CA ASP A 16 -0.18 5.75 13.65
C ASP A 16 1.09 6.46 13.19
N SER A 17 2.17 6.29 13.94
CA SER A 17 3.48 6.88 13.61
C SER A 17 4.04 6.30 12.30
N LEU A 18 3.83 5.01 12.05
CA LEU A 18 4.27 4.34 10.83
C LEU A 18 3.43 4.78 9.62
N LEU A 19 2.10 4.88 9.78
CA LEU A 19 1.21 5.39 8.74
C LEU A 19 1.53 6.85 8.40
N THR A 20 1.84 7.66 9.42
CA THR A 20 2.29 9.04 9.24
C THR A 20 3.62 9.10 8.49
N PHE A 21 4.58 8.23 8.81
CA PHE A 21 5.82 8.13 8.07
C PHE A 21 5.59 7.83 6.59
N PHE A 22 4.68 6.91 6.25
CA PHE A 22 4.31 6.65 4.86
C PHE A 22 3.64 7.85 4.18
N ASN A 23 2.82 8.62 4.90
CA ASN A 23 2.25 9.86 4.38
C ASN A 23 3.34 10.84 3.97
N VAL A 24 4.31 11.08 4.86
CA VAL A 24 5.45 11.98 4.61
C VAL A 24 6.28 11.45 3.44
N ALA A 25 6.59 10.15 3.40
CA ALA A 25 7.35 9.57 2.30
C ALA A 25 6.66 9.75 0.93
N VAL A 26 5.33 9.75 0.89
CA VAL A 26 4.57 10.05 -0.34
C VAL A 26 4.63 11.54 -0.68
N THR A 27 4.42 12.42 0.31
CA THR A 27 4.48 13.88 0.12
C THR A 27 5.85 14.34 -0.39
N GLU A 28 6.92 13.77 0.15
CA GLU A 28 8.32 14.05 -0.23
C GLU A 28 8.75 13.35 -1.54
N GLY A 29 7.86 12.60 -2.18
CA GLY A 29 8.13 11.94 -3.47
C GLY A 29 9.01 10.68 -3.39
N PHE A 30 9.37 10.22 -2.19
CA PHE A 30 10.10 8.97 -1.99
C PHE A 30 9.23 7.72 -2.24
N MET A 31 7.91 7.85 -2.16
CA MET A 31 6.94 6.79 -2.40
C MET A 31 5.82 7.27 -3.31
N LYS A 32 5.38 6.44 -4.25
CA LYS A 32 4.17 6.73 -5.03
C LYS A 32 2.93 6.45 -4.19
N GLN A 33 1.91 7.30 -4.33
CA GLN A 33 0.61 7.10 -3.69
C GLN A 33 0.00 5.72 -4.00
N GLU A 34 0.25 5.18 -5.21
CA GLU A 34 -0.20 3.86 -5.63
C GLU A 34 0.39 2.73 -4.76
N HIS A 35 1.65 2.85 -4.33
CA HIS A 35 2.29 1.88 -3.43
C HIS A 35 1.74 1.97 -2.02
N LYS A 36 1.45 3.19 -1.55
CA LYS A 36 0.78 3.39 -0.26
C LYS A 36 -0.64 2.80 -0.27
N ASN A 37 -1.37 2.94 -1.37
CA ASN A 37 -2.72 2.39 -1.51
C ASN A 37 -2.75 0.85 -1.53
N MET A 38 -1.60 0.18 -1.76
CA MET A 38 -1.49 -1.28 -1.62
C MET A 38 -1.42 -1.73 -0.16
N LEU A 39 -1.07 -0.82 0.77
CA LEU A 39 -1.01 -1.11 2.20
C LEU A 39 -2.38 -0.87 2.82
N LEU A 40 -3.09 -1.97 3.09
CA LEU A 40 -4.38 -1.92 3.78
C LEU A 40 -4.16 -1.69 5.27
N ASN A 41 -5.04 -0.92 5.91
CA ASN A 41 -5.01 -0.76 7.35
C ASN A 41 -6.43 -0.63 7.92
N ASP A 42 -6.63 -1.20 9.10
CA ASP A 42 -7.89 -1.15 9.84
C ASP A 42 -7.62 -1.26 11.34
N VAL A 43 -8.52 -0.77 12.18
CA VAL A 43 -8.45 -0.92 13.64
C VAL A 43 -9.03 -2.24 14.13
N SER A 44 -9.79 -2.93 13.28
CA SER A 44 -10.49 -4.17 13.58
C SER A 44 -9.97 -5.35 12.74
N PRO A 45 -9.87 -6.56 13.32
CA PRO A 45 -9.55 -7.78 12.56
C PRO A 45 -10.56 -8.08 11.45
N GLU A 46 -11.86 -7.83 11.70
CA GLU A 46 -12.92 -8.07 10.73
C GLU A 46 -12.78 -7.13 9.54
N GLY A 47 -12.55 -5.83 9.79
CA GLY A 47 -12.37 -4.83 8.75
C GLY A 47 -11.17 -5.11 7.87
N ILE A 48 -10.02 -5.51 8.46
CA ILE A 48 -8.85 -5.86 7.63
C ILE A 48 -9.12 -7.11 6.79
N LEU A 49 -9.85 -8.10 7.31
CA LEU A 49 -10.18 -9.32 6.56
C LEU A 49 -11.11 -9.02 5.38
N GLU A 50 -12.11 -8.17 5.56
CA GLU A 50 -12.97 -7.72 4.46
C GLU A 50 -12.18 -6.93 3.42
N GLN A 51 -11.28 -6.04 3.83
CA GLN A 51 -10.41 -5.31 2.91
C GLN A 51 -9.49 -6.26 2.13
N LEU A 52 -8.92 -7.26 2.79
CA LEU A 52 -8.06 -8.29 2.16
C LEU A 52 -8.85 -9.14 1.17
N TYR A 53 -10.09 -9.52 1.50
CA TYR A 53 -10.96 -10.33 0.64
C TYR A 53 -11.42 -9.55 -0.59
N ASN A 54 -11.74 -8.27 -0.42
CA ASN A 54 -12.17 -7.38 -1.50
C ASN A 54 -11.00 -6.75 -2.28
N TYR A 55 -9.76 -6.99 -1.85
CA TYR A 55 -8.60 -6.40 -2.48
C TYR A 55 -8.45 -6.87 -3.92
N LYS A 56 -8.62 -5.94 -4.85
CA LYS A 56 -8.18 -6.09 -6.22
C LYS A 56 -6.85 -5.39 -6.36
N ALA A 57 -5.80 -6.17 -6.61
CA ALA A 57 -4.48 -5.61 -6.89
C ALA A 57 -4.62 -4.55 -7.99
N PRO A 58 -4.25 -3.28 -7.74
CA PRO A 58 -4.23 -2.31 -8.81
C PRO A 58 -3.25 -2.81 -9.86
N VAL A 59 -3.65 -2.74 -11.14
CA VAL A 59 -2.77 -3.04 -12.26
C VAL A 59 -1.75 -1.90 -12.33
N ILE A 60 -0.75 -1.96 -11.44
CA ILE A 60 0.41 -1.08 -11.54
C ILE A 60 1.20 -1.65 -12.71
N GLU A 61 1.14 -1.00 -13.86
CA GLU A 61 2.05 -1.26 -14.97
C GLU A 61 3.48 -1.13 -14.45
N LYS A 62 4.06 -2.28 -14.12
CA LYS A 62 5.45 -2.36 -13.73
C LYS A 62 6.27 -2.15 -14.99
N TRP A 63 6.63 -0.89 -15.24
CA TRP A 63 7.60 -0.43 -16.23
C TRP A 63 7.27 -0.69 -17.71
N ALA A 64 6.55 0.24 -18.36
CA ALA A 64 6.68 0.49 -19.80
C ALA A 64 7.86 1.46 -20.10
N GLY A 65 9.00 1.23 -19.44
CA GLY A 65 10.15 2.13 -19.42
C GLY A 65 11.45 1.50 -19.91
N ALA A 66 11.40 0.49 -20.77
CA ALA A 66 12.56 0.06 -21.53
C ALA A 66 12.39 0.57 -22.97
N LYS A 67 12.72 1.86 -23.20
CA LYS A 67 12.94 2.31 -24.58
C LYS A 67 14.11 1.50 -25.14
N PRO A 68 13.96 0.77 -26.26
CA PRO A 68 15.11 0.22 -26.94
C PRO A 68 15.99 1.39 -27.38
N ARG A 69 17.22 1.41 -26.86
CA ARG A 69 18.26 2.32 -27.35
C ARG A 69 18.67 1.79 -28.72
N ILE A 70 18.25 2.51 -29.76
CA ILE A 70 18.80 2.41 -31.12
C ILE A 70 20.32 2.60 -31.11
#